data_AF-A0A5M9JRW5-F1
#
_entry.id   AF-A0A5M9JRW5-F1
#
_cell.length_a   1.000
_cell.length_b   1.000
_cell.length_c   1.000
_cell.angle_alpha   90.00
_cell.angle_beta   90.00
_cell.angle_gamma   90.00
#
_symmetry.space_group_name_H-M   'P 1'
#
loop_
_entity.id
_entity.type
_entity.pdbx_description
1 polymer ?
#
loop_
_entity_poly.entity_id
_entity_poly.type
_entity_poly.pdbx_seq_one_letter_code
_entity_poly.pdbx_strand_id
1 'polypeptide(L)'
;MKRVNFALHITIRRIKPPIYRLSYSSKTRPSESGKATSITMPARSSKFREDSLPCPGKLIRPAPPQYYTYRIQRGEQGVLTHEPYKSHLLPLWRFRTPSVAEQSSTALFDEFLRFYKEDDFVGMDMSRKFIQMGMTRSKRYANHKGGRKYDVGKNGERVERDKSQGHEGQEDKLVASGIFKGTWQRCREHEGYKALKEKYQKELKYWIQVHGEDSLKEETGYKVESQNQRGEEKCIKQENGGEELRNMPRKKPQGEAKESFKIKEEDNMEAIPQKLRKKRKTNNL
;
A
#
# COMPACT_ATOMS: atom_id res chain seq x y z
N MET A 1 40.35 -47.03 -25.01
CA MET A 1 39.51 -46.83 -23.80
C MET A 1 38.06 -46.70 -24.25
N LYS A 2 37.23 -47.70 -23.95
CA LYS A 2 35.81 -47.76 -24.31
C LYS A 2 35.00 -47.01 -23.24
N ARG A 3 34.16 -46.05 -23.62
CA ARG A 3 33.11 -45.51 -22.73
C ARG A 3 31.75 -45.77 -23.36
N VAL A 4 30.96 -46.46 -22.54
CA VAL A 4 29.68 -47.09 -22.83
C VAL A 4 28.57 -46.05 -22.68
N ASN A 5 27.73 -45.91 -23.70
CA ASN A 5 26.53 -45.08 -23.66
C ASN A 5 25.40 -45.86 -22.97
N PHE A 6 24.92 -45.39 -21.83
CA PHE A 6 23.73 -45.92 -21.14
C PHE A 6 22.49 -45.18 -21.65
N ALA A 7 21.69 -45.83 -22.48
CA ALA A 7 20.38 -45.36 -22.91
C ALA A 7 19.31 -45.85 -21.91
N LEU A 8 18.78 -44.93 -21.09
CA LEU A 8 17.62 -45.20 -20.22
C LEU A 8 16.34 -45.10 -21.05
N HIS A 9 15.70 -46.25 -21.31
CA HIS A 9 14.36 -46.33 -21.87
C HIS A 9 13.34 -46.12 -20.74
N ILE A 10 12.59 -45.01 -20.79
CA ILE A 10 11.43 -44.77 -19.91
C ILE A 10 10.16 -45.08 -20.70
N THR A 11 9.60 -46.26 -20.46
CA THR A 11 8.27 -46.67 -20.95
C THR A 11 7.17 -45.97 -20.16
N ILE A 12 6.52 -44.97 -20.76
CA ILE A 12 5.35 -44.30 -20.19
C ILE A 12 4.10 -45.14 -20.52
N ARG A 13 3.53 -45.80 -19.51
CA ARG A 13 2.24 -46.48 -19.59
C ARG A 13 1.11 -45.43 -19.66
N ARG A 14 0.39 -45.40 -20.79
CA ARG A 14 -0.85 -44.62 -20.99
C ARG A 14 -1.96 -45.15 -20.06
N ILE A 15 -2.34 -44.35 -19.07
CA ILE A 15 -3.54 -44.59 -18.23
C ILE A 15 -4.68 -43.75 -18.81
N LYS A 16 -5.74 -44.41 -19.29
CA LYS A 16 -6.97 -43.78 -19.79
C LYS A 16 -7.87 -43.39 -18.59
N PRO A 17 -8.48 -42.20 -18.56
CA PRO A 17 -9.46 -41.86 -17.53
C PRO A 17 -10.85 -42.48 -17.85
N PRO A 18 -11.63 -42.89 -16.84
CA PRO A 18 -12.93 -43.53 -17.01
C PRO A 18 -14.02 -42.53 -17.41
N ILE A 19 -14.83 -42.96 -18.39
CA ILE A 19 -15.99 -42.26 -18.93
C ILE A 19 -17.15 -42.42 -17.94
N TYR A 20 -17.57 -41.34 -17.29
CA TYR A 20 -18.88 -41.27 -16.63
C TYR A 20 -19.83 -40.44 -17.49
N ARG A 21 -20.66 -41.15 -18.25
CA ARG A 21 -21.80 -40.63 -19.02
C ARG A 21 -23.04 -40.73 -18.13
N LEU A 22 -23.42 -39.64 -17.48
CA LEU A 22 -24.76 -39.50 -16.90
C LEU A 22 -25.63 -38.70 -17.87
N SER A 23 -26.55 -39.40 -18.53
CA SER A 23 -27.66 -38.80 -19.28
C SER A 23 -28.83 -38.58 -18.32
N TYR A 24 -29.15 -37.33 -18.01
CA TYR A 24 -30.42 -36.99 -17.37
C TYR A 24 -31.30 -36.26 -18.38
N SER A 25 -32.34 -36.96 -18.83
CA SER A 25 -33.41 -36.46 -19.70
C SER A 25 -34.51 -35.89 -18.83
N SER A 26 -34.67 -34.57 -18.79
CA SER A 26 -35.90 -33.92 -18.34
C SER A 26 -36.63 -33.32 -19.53
N LYS A 27 -37.70 -34.00 -19.96
CA LYS A 27 -38.71 -33.48 -20.88
C LYS A 27 -39.55 -32.44 -20.12
N THR A 28 -39.62 -31.21 -20.61
CA THR A 28 -40.64 -30.22 -20.23
C THR A 28 -41.37 -29.78 -21.49
N ARG A 29 -42.71 -29.89 -21.46
CA ARG A 29 -43.63 -29.42 -22.51
C ARG A 29 -43.80 -27.91 -22.39
N PRO A 30 -43.98 -27.16 -23.50
CA PRO A 30 -44.43 -25.77 -23.41
C PRO A 30 -45.96 -25.71 -23.39
N SER A 31 -46.52 -24.99 -22.42
CA SER A 31 -47.88 -24.45 -22.44
C SER A 31 -47.82 -22.94 -22.64
N GLU A 32 -48.61 -22.44 -23.58
CA GLU A 32 -48.69 -21.04 -23.99
C GLU A 32 -49.30 -20.11 -22.94
N SER A 33 -49.04 -18.82 -23.18
CA SER A 33 -49.75 -17.62 -22.72
C SER A 33 -49.22 -16.89 -21.48
N GLY A 34 -48.99 -15.58 -21.66
CA GLY A 34 -48.77 -14.61 -20.58
C GLY A 34 -47.53 -13.74 -20.76
N LYS A 35 -47.67 -12.63 -21.49
CA LYS A 35 -46.66 -11.55 -21.55
C LYS A 35 -46.53 -10.90 -20.17
N ALA A 36 -45.34 -10.95 -19.58
CA ALA A 36 -44.88 -10.00 -18.56
C ALA A 36 -43.35 -9.90 -18.67
N THR A 37 -42.86 -8.80 -19.25
CA THR A 37 -41.45 -8.43 -19.23
C THR A 37 -41.06 -8.03 -17.81
N SER A 38 -40.75 -9.01 -16.96
CA SER A 38 -39.98 -8.79 -15.74
C SER A 38 -38.50 -8.90 -16.10
N ILE A 39 -37.75 -7.82 -15.87
CA ILE A 39 -36.29 -7.83 -15.94
C ILE A 39 -35.81 -8.71 -14.79
N THR A 40 -35.70 -10.01 -15.04
CA THR A 40 -35.10 -10.97 -14.10
C THR A 40 -33.60 -10.71 -14.12
N MET A 41 -33.11 -10.03 -13.07
CA MET A 41 -31.67 -9.93 -12.84
C MET A 41 -31.07 -11.34 -12.80
N PRO A 42 -29.97 -11.62 -13.53
CA PRO A 42 -29.36 -12.94 -13.49
C PRO A 42 -28.97 -13.28 -12.05
N ALA A 43 -29.32 -14.50 -11.62
CA ALA A 43 -28.92 -15.01 -10.32
C ALA A 43 -27.39 -14.88 -10.17
N ARG A 44 -26.97 -14.19 -9.10
CA ARG A 44 -25.57 -14.00 -8.72
C ARG A 44 -24.86 -15.35 -8.74
N SER A 45 -24.01 -15.58 -9.73
CA SER A 45 -23.33 -16.86 -9.93
C SER A 45 -22.66 -17.30 -8.62
N SER A 46 -22.89 -18.55 -8.23
CA SER A 46 -22.43 -19.15 -6.98
C SER A 46 -20.96 -18.84 -6.70
N LYS A 47 -20.72 -18.16 -5.57
CA LYS A 47 -19.43 -17.81 -4.97
C LYS A 47 -18.57 -19.05 -4.65
N PHE A 48 -17.89 -19.63 -5.64
CA PHE A 48 -16.96 -20.73 -5.39
C PHE A 48 -15.60 -20.60 -6.09
N ARG A 49 -15.28 -19.43 -6.66
CA ARG A 49 -13.94 -19.12 -7.19
C ARG A 49 -13.46 -17.73 -6.74
N GLU A 50 -13.58 -17.43 -5.45
CA GLU A 50 -13.28 -16.08 -4.93
C GLU A 50 -11.90 -15.97 -4.26
N ASP A 51 -11.17 -17.09 -4.12
CA ASP A 51 -9.87 -17.12 -3.44
C ASP A 51 -8.67 -17.31 -4.38
N SER A 52 -8.88 -17.65 -5.66
CA SER A 52 -7.80 -17.69 -6.65
C SER A 52 -7.47 -16.28 -7.14
N LEU A 53 -6.17 -15.93 -7.14
CA LEU A 53 -5.71 -14.66 -7.70
C LEU A 53 -5.84 -14.67 -9.23
N PRO A 54 -6.27 -13.55 -9.84
CA PRO A 54 -6.20 -13.40 -11.29
C PRO A 54 -4.74 -13.30 -11.71
N CYS A 55 -4.40 -13.85 -12.88
CA CYS A 55 -3.13 -13.55 -13.53
C CYS A 55 -3.26 -12.18 -14.20
N PRO A 56 -2.59 -11.12 -13.73
CA PRO A 56 -2.62 -9.86 -14.42
C PRO A 56 -1.92 -10.01 -15.78
N GLY A 57 -2.42 -9.31 -16.80
CA GLY A 57 -1.81 -9.32 -18.12
C GLY A 57 -0.39 -8.73 -18.12
N LYS A 58 0.31 -8.78 -19.24
CA LYS A 58 1.63 -8.16 -19.34
C LYS A 58 1.50 -6.63 -19.28
N LEU A 59 2.07 -5.99 -18.26
CA LEU A 59 2.18 -4.53 -18.20
C LEU A 59 3.37 -4.07 -19.03
N ILE A 60 3.15 -3.04 -19.85
CA ILE A 60 4.19 -2.33 -20.59
C ILE A 60 4.47 -1.03 -19.85
N ARG A 61 5.76 -0.70 -19.65
CA ARG A 61 6.15 0.58 -19.04
C ARG A 61 5.57 1.74 -19.86
N PRO A 62 4.94 2.74 -19.21
CA PRO A 62 4.42 3.91 -19.91
C PRO A 62 5.55 4.74 -20.53
N ALA A 63 5.20 5.59 -21.48
CA ALA A 63 6.14 6.51 -22.12
C ALA A 63 6.77 7.48 -21.10
N PRO A 64 7.98 8.01 -21.37
CA PRO A 64 8.68 8.89 -20.43
C PRO A 64 7.85 10.04 -19.84
N PRO A 65 7.02 10.78 -20.60
CA PRO A 65 6.19 11.86 -20.04
C PRO A 65 5.28 11.38 -18.91
N GLN A 66 4.55 10.28 -19.12
CA GLN A 66 3.70 9.67 -18.10
C GLN A 66 4.53 9.02 -16.99
N TYR A 67 5.61 8.31 -17.31
CA TYR A 67 6.45 7.60 -16.34
C TYR A 67 7.03 8.55 -15.28
N TYR A 68 7.52 9.72 -15.70
CA TYR A 68 8.12 10.70 -14.80
C TYR A 68 7.10 11.59 -14.06
N THR A 69 5.79 11.41 -14.28
CA THR A 69 4.77 12.00 -13.38
C THR A 69 4.79 11.36 -11.98
N TYR A 70 5.38 10.16 -11.84
CA TYR A 70 5.45 9.47 -10.55
C TYR A 70 6.37 10.17 -9.55
N ARG A 71 5.84 10.45 -8.35
CA ARG A 71 6.59 11.02 -7.23
C ARG A 71 6.71 10.03 -6.07
N ILE A 72 7.92 9.87 -5.55
CA ILE A 72 8.18 9.02 -4.39
C ILE A 72 7.61 9.69 -3.13
N GLN A 73 6.43 9.23 -2.71
CA GLN A 73 5.76 9.69 -1.50
C GLN A 73 6.08 8.82 -0.27
N ARG A 74 5.74 9.30 0.93
CA ARG A 74 5.91 8.54 2.18
C ARG A 74 4.87 7.41 2.29
N GLY A 75 5.32 6.23 2.72
CA GLY A 75 4.45 5.09 2.99
C GLY A 75 3.70 4.59 1.74
N GLU A 76 2.37 4.47 1.87
CA GLU A 76 1.45 3.99 0.81
C GLU A 76 0.77 5.11 0.01
N GLN A 77 1.20 6.37 0.17
CA GLN A 77 0.62 7.50 -0.56
C GLN A 77 0.80 7.36 -2.09
N GLY A 78 -0.28 7.65 -2.83
CA GLY A 78 -0.33 7.57 -4.29
C GLY A 78 -0.48 6.15 -4.88
N VAL A 79 -0.54 5.10 -4.04
CA VAL A 79 -0.62 3.70 -4.52
C VAL A 79 -1.88 3.40 -5.34
N LEU A 80 -2.97 4.14 -5.10
CA LEU A 80 -4.25 3.97 -5.79
C LEU A 80 -4.54 5.03 -6.87
N THR A 81 -3.53 5.79 -7.29
CA THR A 81 -3.72 6.88 -8.28
C THR A 81 -2.87 6.74 -9.54
N HIS A 82 -1.78 5.96 -9.50
CA HIS A 82 -0.81 5.95 -10.58
C HIS A 82 -1.04 4.78 -11.55
N GLU A 83 -1.61 5.08 -12.72
CA GLU A 83 -1.83 4.13 -13.81
C GLU A 83 -0.61 3.99 -14.73
N PRO A 84 -0.39 2.84 -15.39
CA PRO A 84 -1.22 1.61 -15.39
C PRO A 84 -0.94 0.65 -14.22
N TYR A 85 0.02 0.97 -13.36
CA TYR A 85 0.48 0.08 -12.28
C TYR A 85 -0.61 -0.23 -11.26
N LYS A 86 -1.46 0.75 -10.93
CA LYS A 86 -2.62 0.53 -10.05
C LYS A 86 -3.51 -0.59 -10.60
N SER A 87 -3.97 -0.46 -11.84
CA SER A 87 -4.89 -1.43 -12.45
C SER A 87 -4.27 -2.82 -12.57
N HIS A 88 -2.96 -2.91 -12.78
CA HIS A 88 -2.22 -4.16 -12.84
C HIS A 88 -2.06 -4.86 -11.48
N LEU A 89 -1.71 -4.10 -10.43
CA LEU A 89 -1.38 -4.66 -9.12
C LEU A 89 -2.58 -4.81 -8.19
N LEU A 90 -3.61 -3.98 -8.33
CA LEU A 90 -4.79 -4.00 -7.47
C LEU A 90 -5.53 -5.36 -7.44
N PRO A 91 -5.71 -6.09 -8.56
CA PRO A 91 -6.36 -7.41 -8.56
C PRO A 91 -5.60 -8.48 -7.78
N LEU A 92 -4.27 -8.35 -7.67
CA LEU A 92 -3.42 -9.25 -6.89
C LEU A 92 -3.55 -9.01 -5.38
N TRP A 93 -4.06 -7.86 -4.95
CA TRP A 93 -4.07 -7.44 -3.56
C TRP A 93 -5.29 -7.97 -2.81
N ARG A 94 -5.14 -9.09 -2.10
CA ARG A 94 -6.19 -9.78 -1.33
C ARG A 94 -5.66 -10.25 0.02
N PHE A 95 -6.49 -10.19 1.06
CA PHE A 95 -6.08 -10.60 2.42
C PHE A 95 -7.28 -11.06 3.26
N ARG A 96 -8.21 -11.80 2.63
CA ARG A 96 -9.41 -12.28 3.33
C ARG A 96 -9.07 -13.26 4.44
N THR A 97 -8.27 -14.27 4.10
CA THR A 97 -7.76 -15.32 5.00
C THR A 97 -6.21 -15.31 4.96
N PRO A 98 -5.53 -15.97 5.91
CA PRO A 98 -4.08 -16.09 5.90
C PRO A 98 -3.53 -16.70 4.59
N SER A 99 -4.16 -17.76 4.08
CA SER A 99 -3.75 -18.40 2.82
C SER A 99 -3.86 -17.47 1.62
N VAL A 100 -4.94 -16.69 1.51
CA VAL A 100 -5.11 -15.69 0.45
C VAL A 100 -4.07 -14.56 0.59
N ALA A 101 -3.74 -14.15 1.82
CA ALA A 101 -2.70 -13.15 2.07
C ALA A 101 -1.30 -13.65 1.66
N GLU A 102 -1.00 -14.93 1.90
CA GLU A 102 0.24 -15.56 1.46
C GLU A 102 0.36 -15.55 -0.07
N GLN A 103 -0.68 -16.02 -0.77
CA GLN A 103 -0.72 -15.96 -2.24
C GLN A 103 -0.58 -14.53 -2.75
N SER A 104 -1.30 -13.58 -2.16
CA SER A 104 -1.31 -12.18 -2.57
C SER A 104 0.05 -11.53 -2.37
N SER A 105 0.67 -11.73 -1.21
CA SER A 105 1.99 -11.18 -0.90
C SER A 105 3.08 -11.76 -1.81
N THR A 106 2.97 -13.06 -2.13
CA THR A 106 3.88 -13.74 -3.06
C THR A 106 3.72 -13.18 -4.47
N ALA A 107 2.51 -13.11 -5.00
CA ALA A 107 2.26 -12.57 -6.34
C ALA A 107 2.72 -11.11 -6.49
N LEU A 108 2.48 -10.26 -5.48
CA LEU A 108 2.97 -8.88 -5.49
C LEU A 108 4.51 -8.81 -5.41
N PHE A 109 5.14 -9.74 -4.70
CA PHE A 109 6.60 -9.83 -4.64
C PHE A 109 7.20 -10.34 -5.95
N ASP A 110 6.53 -11.27 -6.63
CA ASP A 110 6.94 -11.73 -7.95
C ASP A 110 6.88 -10.59 -8.97
N GLU A 111 5.82 -9.77 -8.93
CA GLU A 111 5.75 -8.53 -9.72
C GLU A 111 6.85 -7.54 -9.37
N PHE A 112 7.17 -7.38 -8.07
CA PHE A 112 8.31 -6.57 -7.63
C PHE A 112 9.64 -7.03 -8.25
N LEU A 113 9.90 -8.34 -8.27
CA LEU A 113 11.10 -8.91 -8.89
C LEU A 113 11.07 -8.83 -10.41
N ARG A 114 9.89 -8.95 -11.04
CA ARG A 114 9.73 -8.78 -12.49
C ARG A 114 10.08 -7.34 -12.91
N PHE A 115 9.54 -6.35 -12.22
CA PHE A 115 9.88 -4.94 -12.46
C PHE A 115 11.35 -4.63 -12.23
N TYR A 116 11.97 -5.26 -11.23
CA TYR A 116 13.42 -5.16 -11.03
C TYR A 116 14.20 -5.66 -12.25
N LYS A 117 13.85 -6.83 -12.80
CA LYS A 117 14.48 -7.38 -14.02
C LYS A 117 14.28 -6.50 -15.24
N GLU A 118 13.17 -5.78 -15.29
CA GLU A 118 12.86 -4.85 -16.37
C GLU A 118 13.50 -3.47 -16.18
N ASP A 119 14.20 -3.20 -15.07
CA ASP A 119 14.74 -1.87 -14.71
C ASP A 119 13.62 -0.82 -14.55
N ASP A 120 12.44 -1.26 -14.10
CA ASP A 120 11.27 -0.42 -13.85
C ASP A 120 11.14 -0.07 -12.37
N PHE A 121 11.63 1.10 -11.99
CA PHE A 121 11.55 1.54 -10.60
C PHE A 121 10.11 1.82 -10.15
N VAL A 122 9.27 2.42 -11.01
CA VAL A 122 7.91 2.84 -10.62
C VAL A 122 7.07 1.61 -10.32
N GLY A 123 7.10 0.59 -11.19
CA GLY A 123 6.42 -0.68 -10.94
C GLY A 123 6.92 -1.36 -9.66
N MET A 124 8.24 -1.35 -9.43
CA MET A 124 8.85 -1.93 -8.24
C MET A 124 8.42 -1.22 -6.95
N ASP A 125 8.42 0.12 -6.90
CA ASP A 125 7.93 0.86 -5.72
C ASP A 125 6.41 0.72 -5.53
N MET A 126 5.63 0.67 -6.62
CA MET A 126 4.19 0.43 -6.53
C MET A 126 3.88 -0.95 -5.92
N SER A 127 4.56 -2.01 -6.35
CA SER A 127 4.41 -3.35 -5.75
C SER A 127 4.76 -3.32 -4.25
N ARG A 128 5.87 -2.68 -3.86
CA ARG A 128 6.25 -2.50 -2.45
C ARG A 128 5.16 -1.75 -1.65
N LYS A 129 4.56 -0.71 -2.23
CA LYS A 129 3.47 0.05 -1.60
C LYS A 129 2.19 -0.77 -1.45
N PHE A 130 1.83 -1.60 -2.44
CA PHE A 130 0.69 -2.52 -2.31
C PHE A 130 0.91 -3.55 -1.19
N ILE A 131 2.13 -4.08 -1.08
CA ILE A 131 2.51 -4.99 0.02
C ILE A 131 2.39 -4.25 1.36
N GLN A 132 2.90 -3.01 1.46
CA GLN A 132 2.74 -2.18 2.66
C GLN A 132 1.27 -1.93 3.01
N MET A 133 0.44 -1.64 2.01
CA MET A 133 -0.99 -1.43 2.17
C MET A 133 -1.70 -2.70 2.64
N GLY A 134 -1.24 -3.88 2.21
CA GLY A 134 -1.72 -5.18 2.73
C GLY A 134 -1.44 -5.34 4.21
N MET A 135 -0.23 -4.99 4.65
CA MET A 135 0.17 -5.01 6.06
C MET A 135 -0.70 -4.06 6.91
N THR A 136 -0.83 -2.79 6.50
CA THR A 136 -1.54 -1.75 7.26
C THR A 136 -3.05 -2.00 7.29
N ARG A 137 -3.65 -2.38 6.16
CA ARG A 137 -5.08 -2.65 6.07
C ARG A 137 -5.43 -3.91 6.86
N SER A 138 -4.69 -5.00 6.72
CA SER A 138 -4.94 -6.21 7.52
C SER A 138 -4.91 -5.91 9.01
N LYS A 139 -3.89 -5.15 9.48
CA LYS A 139 -3.82 -4.74 10.90
C LYS A 139 -5.01 -3.89 11.32
N ARG A 140 -5.48 -2.97 10.46
CA ARG A 140 -6.67 -2.16 10.74
C ARG A 140 -7.92 -3.00 10.89
N TYR A 141 -8.11 -4.02 10.05
CA TYR A 141 -9.25 -4.95 10.16
C TYR A 141 -9.16 -5.88 11.37
N ALA A 142 -7.94 -6.17 11.86
CA ALA A 142 -7.77 -6.86 13.14
C ALA A 142 -8.11 -5.96 14.34
N ASN A 143 -7.81 -4.66 14.25
CA ASN A 143 -8.04 -3.73 15.36
C ASN A 143 -9.47 -3.20 15.40
N HIS A 144 -10.16 -3.11 14.26
CA HIS A 144 -11.51 -2.55 14.17
C HIS A 144 -12.40 -3.47 13.34
N LYS A 145 -13.44 -4.05 13.96
CA LYS A 145 -14.46 -4.87 13.30
C LYS A 145 -15.05 -4.09 12.11
N GLY A 146 -15.00 -4.71 10.93
CA GLY A 146 -15.44 -4.10 9.67
C GLY A 146 -14.48 -3.08 9.06
N GLY A 147 -13.32 -2.82 9.68
CA GLY A 147 -12.27 -1.94 9.15
C GLY A 147 -12.56 -0.44 9.23
N ARG A 148 -13.67 -0.04 9.86
CA ARG A 148 -14.03 1.37 10.11
C ARG A 148 -13.31 1.87 11.35
N LYS A 149 -12.36 2.79 11.15
CA LYS A 149 -11.54 3.41 12.20
C LYS A 149 -12.20 4.62 12.86
N TYR A 150 -13.02 5.37 12.13
CA TYR A 150 -13.62 6.62 12.60
C TYR A 150 -15.14 6.56 12.49
N ASP A 151 -15.82 7.09 13.51
CA ASP A 151 -17.26 7.39 13.50
C ASP A 151 -17.48 8.91 13.36
N VAL A 152 -18.71 9.28 12.99
CA VAL A 152 -19.12 10.69 12.90
C VAL A 152 -19.69 11.07 14.26
N GLY A 153 -19.02 12.00 14.94
CA GLY A 153 -19.43 12.55 16.23
C GLY A 153 -20.65 13.45 16.12
N LYS A 154 -21.17 13.89 17.27
CA LYS A 154 -22.41 14.67 17.36
C LYS A 154 -22.38 15.98 16.56
N ASN A 155 -21.20 16.54 16.33
CA ASN A 155 -20.98 17.80 15.61
C ASN A 155 -20.39 17.61 14.20
N GLY A 156 -20.43 16.39 13.65
CA GLY A 156 -19.83 16.07 12.35
C GLY A 156 -18.32 15.81 12.39
N GLU A 157 -17.69 15.87 13.57
CA GLU A 157 -16.27 15.58 13.75
C GLU A 157 -15.95 14.08 13.57
N ARG A 158 -14.71 13.75 13.16
CA ARG A 158 -14.24 12.36 13.12
C ARG A 158 -13.74 11.92 14.49
N VAL A 159 -14.46 11.01 15.13
CA VAL A 159 -14.05 10.40 16.40
C VAL A 159 -13.41 9.05 16.13
N GLU A 160 -12.21 8.80 16.65
CA GLU A 160 -11.55 7.50 16.54
C GLU A 160 -12.30 6.46 17.38
N ARG A 161 -12.60 5.32 16.78
CA ARG A 161 -13.27 4.21 17.46
C ARG A 161 -12.28 3.42 18.28
N ASP A 162 -12.75 2.90 19.40
CA ASP A 162 -11.98 1.95 20.18
C ASP A 162 -11.62 0.71 19.38
N LYS A 163 -10.51 0.08 19.77
CA LYS A 163 -10.07 -1.18 19.18
C LYS A 163 -11.03 -2.28 19.65
N SER A 164 -11.64 -2.99 18.71
CA SER A 164 -12.44 -4.16 19.00
C SER A 164 -11.57 -5.35 19.39
N GLN A 165 -12.04 -6.19 20.30
CA GLN A 165 -11.39 -7.42 20.71
C GLN A 165 -12.32 -8.62 20.52
N GLY A 166 -11.75 -9.80 20.29
CA GLY A 166 -12.45 -11.08 20.24
C GLY A 166 -13.45 -11.23 19.09
N HIS A 167 -13.40 -10.37 18.07
CA HIS A 167 -14.33 -10.50 16.95
C HIS A 167 -13.85 -11.54 15.95
N GLU A 168 -14.81 -12.18 15.27
CA GLU A 168 -14.54 -13.17 14.24
C GLU A 168 -13.55 -12.65 13.19
N GLY A 169 -12.58 -13.50 12.84
CA GLY A 169 -11.52 -13.20 11.87
C GLY A 169 -10.41 -12.26 12.37
N GLN A 170 -10.42 -11.78 13.63
CA GLN A 170 -9.35 -10.93 14.16
C GLN A 170 -7.96 -11.58 14.04
N GLU A 171 -7.84 -12.84 14.48
CA GLU A 171 -6.58 -13.58 14.43
C GLU A 171 -6.07 -13.76 13.00
N ASP A 172 -6.92 -14.19 12.08
CA ASP A 172 -6.62 -14.29 10.65
C ASP A 172 -6.07 -12.98 10.07
N LYS A 173 -6.64 -11.84 10.46
CA LYS A 173 -6.16 -10.52 10.01
C LYS A 173 -4.82 -10.14 10.62
N LEU A 174 -4.52 -10.56 11.85
CA LEU A 174 -3.21 -10.37 12.46
C LEU A 174 -2.16 -11.21 11.73
N VAL A 175 -2.46 -12.47 11.43
CA VAL A 175 -1.57 -13.36 10.67
C VAL A 175 -1.32 -12.79 9.27
N ALA A 176 -2.39 -12.38 8.56
CA ALA A 176 -2.27 -11.74 7.25
C ALA A 176 -1.38 -10.49 7.29
N SER A 177 -1.53 -9.64 8.32
CA SER A 177 -0.66 -8.47 8.50
C SER A 177 0.81 -8.86 8.69
N GLY A 178 1.08 -9.93 9.44
CA GLY A 178 2.42 -10.49 9.64
C GLY A 178 3.06 -10.98 8.33
N ILE A 179 2.30 -11.69 7.50
CA ILE A 179 2.74 -12.18 6.17
C ILE A 179 3.18 -11.01 5.28
N PHE A 180 2.35 -9.97 5.16
CA PHE A 180 2.71 -8.78 4.40
C PHE A 180 3.89 -8.02 5.00
N LYS A 181 4.00 -7.97 6.33
CA LYS A 181 5.14 -7.32 7.01
C LYS A 181 6.46 -7.98 6.65
N GLY A 182 6.53 -9.32 6.69
CA GLY A 182 7.72 -10.06 6.29
C GLY A 182 8.10 -9.77 4.83
N THR A 183 7.13 -9.85 3.92
CA THR A 183 7.35 -9.54 2.49
C THR A 183 7.81 -8.10 2.27
N TRP A 184 7.22 -7.14 2.99
CA TRP A 184 7.59 -5.72 2.91
C TRP A 184 9.02 -5.46 3.39
N GLN A 185 9.48 -6.15 4.44
CA GLN A 185 10.86 -6.07 4.90
C GLN A 185 11.83 -6.53 3.81
N ARG A 186 11.55 -7.67 3.15
CA ARG A 186 12.35 -8.15 2.01
C ARG A 186 12.45 -7.10 0.90
N CYS A 187 11.35 -6.45 0.52
CA CYS A 187 11.38 -5.40 -0.49
C CYS A 187 12.25 -4.20 -0.08
N ARG A 188 12.27 -3.84 1.20
CA ARG A 188 13.08 -2.71 1.72
C ARG A 188 14.57 -3.04 1.78
N GLU A 189 14.89 -4.28 2.11
CA GLU A 189 16.26 -4.77 2.23
C GLU A 189 16.87 -5.10 0.87
N HIS A 190 16.05 -5.29 -0.17
CA HIS A 190 16.51 -5.59 -1.53
C HIS A 190 17.46 -4.50 -2.07
N GLU A 191 18.73 -4.86 -2.30
CA GLU A 191 19.76 -3.90 -2.74
C GLU A 191 19.43 -3.29 -4.11
N GLY A 192 18.87 -4.09 -5.03
CA GLY A 192 18.43 -3.59 -6.33
C GLY A 192 17.34 -2.52 -6.24
N TYR A 193 16.53 -2.53 -5.17
CA TYR A 193 15.52 -1.49 -4.96
C TYR A 193 16.18 -0.15 -4.63
N LYS A 194 17.20 -0.18 -3.76
CA LYS A 194 17.95 1.02 -3.37
C LYS A 194 18.67 1.62 -4.58
N ALA A 195 19.33 0.77 -5.37
CA ALA A 195 20.02 1.20 -6.58
C ALA A 195 19.07 1.82 -7.62
N LEU A 196 17.95 1.16 -7.94
CA LEU A 196 16.98 1.70 -8.90
C LEU A 196 16.31 2.98 -8.40
N LYS A 197 16.07 3.10 -7.09
CA LYS A 197 15.54 4.32 -6.50
C LYS A 197 16.46 5.51 -6.72
N GLU A 198 17.76 5.33 -6.48
CA GLU A 198 18.76 6.38 -6.68
C GLU A 198 18.88 6.77 -8.16
N LYS A 199 18.87 5.77 -9.05
CA LYS A 199 18.86 6.01 -10.50
C LYS A 199 17.63 6.81 -10.94
N TYR A 200 16.44 6.37 -10.55
CA TYR A 200 15.19 7.05 -10.87
C TYR A 200 15.16 8.50 -10.36
N GLN A 201 15.66 8.76 -9.15
CA GLN A 201 15.74 10.12 -8.61
C GLN A 201 16.64 11.04 -9.45
N LYS A 202 17.76 10.53 -9.97
CA LYS A 202 18.65 11.29 -10.87
C LYS A 202 17.98 11.55 -12.21
N GLU A 203 17.37 10.52 -12.81
CA GLU A 203 16.64 10.64 -14.08
C GLU A 203 15.46 11.60 -13.97
N LEU A 204 14.69 11.52 -12.89
CA LEU A 204 13.56 12.41 -12.63
C LEU A 204 14.02 13.87 -12.46
N LYS A 205 15.14 14.10 -11.77
CA LYS A 205 15.72 15.44 -11.64
C LYS A 205 16.14 16.00 -12.99
N TYR A 206 16.81 15.18 -13.81
CA TYR A 206 17.20 15.56 -15.16
C TYR A 206 15.97 15.86 -16.05
N TRP A 207 14.94 15.01 -15.99
CA TRP A 207 13.70 15.19 -16.75
C TRP A 207 13.03 16.53 -16.44
N ILE A 208 12.90 16.88 -15.15
CA ILE A 208 12.34 18.17 -14.73
C ILE A 208 13.20 19.34 -15.23
N GLN A 209 14.53 19.19 -15.22
CA GLN A 209 15.43 20.25 -15.68
C GLN A 209 15.28 20.51 -17.19
N VAL A 210 15.07 19.47 -18.00
CA VAL A 210 14.96 19.58 -19.46
C VAL A 210 13.55 20.03 -19.90
N HIS A 211 12.51 19.49 -19.28
CA HIS A 211 11.12 19.70 -19.72
C HIS A 211 10.35 20.73 -18.87
N GLY A 212 10.90 21.20 -17.76
CA GLY A 212 10.18 22.04 -16.80
C GLY A 212 9.15 21.26 -15.98
N GLU A 213 8.62 21.89 -14.93
CA GLU A 213 7.60 21.26 -14.07
C GLU A 213 6.19 21.22 -14.72
N ASP A 214 5.93 22.04 -15.74
CA ASP A 214 4.58 22.22 -16.28
C ASP A 214 4.20 21.23 -17.38
N SER A 215 5.16 20.62 -18.09
CA SER A 215 4.91 19.51 -19.02
C SER A 215 4.35 18.24 -18.35
N LEU A 216 4.27 18.22 -17.01
CA LEU A 216 3.75 17.11 -16.21
C LEU A 216 2.24 17.20 -15.94
N LYS A 217 1.59 18.34 -16.19
CA LYS A 217 0.18 18.57 -15.85
C LYS A 217 -0.77 18.40 -17.03
N GLU A 218 -0.29 18.55 -18.27
CA GLU A 218 -1.15 18.58 -19.46
C GLU A 218 -1.63 17.20 -19.92
N GLU A 219 -0.85 16.13 -19.73
CA GLU A 219 -1.27 14.78 -20.12
C GLU A 219 -2.14 14.06 -19.08
N THR A 220 -2.07 14.47 -17.82
CA THR A 220 -3.00 13.99 -16.78
C THR A 220 -4.27 14.83 -16.81
N GLY A 221 -5.15 14.58 -17.77
CA GLY A 221 -6.51 15.13 -17.85
C GLY A 221 -7.43 14.65 -16.71
N TYR A 222 -6.98 14.76 -15.45
CA TYR A 222 -7.75 14.55 -14.24
C TYR A 222 -7.55 15.75 -13.31
N LYS A 223 -8.49 16.69 -13.38
CA LYS A 223 -8.64 17.78 -12.41
C LYS A 223 -9.05 17.17 -11.07
N VAL A 224 -8.08 16.79 -10.23
CA VAL A 224 -8.33 16.48 -8.83
C VAL A 224 -8.43 17.81 -8.10
N GLU A 225 -9.66 18.28 -7.89
CA GLU A 225 -9.94 19.33 -6.91
C GLU A 225 -9.52 18.83 -5.53
N SER A 226 -8.30 19.16 -5.15
CA SER A 226 -7.87 19.09 -3.76
C SER A 226 -8.58 20.21 -3.02
N GLN A 227 -9.79 19.94 -2.53
CA GLN A 227 -10.43 20.82 -1.57
C GLN A 227 -9.61 20.80 -0.27
N ASN A 228 -8.65 21.71 -0.19
CA ASN A 228 -8.10 22.20 1.06
C ASN A 228 -9.25 22.90 1.80
N GLN A 229 -9.89 22.23 2.76
CA GLN A 229 -10.74 22.89 3.73
C GLN A 229 -9.85 23.67 4.71
N ARG A 230 -9.52 24.90 4.31
CA ARG A 230 -8.95 25.92 5.19
C ARG A 230 -9.79 27.18 5.00
N GLY A 231 -10.71 27.40 5.95
CA GLY A 231 -11.29 28.70 6.26
C GLY A 231 -12.31 29.26 5.27
N GLU A 232 -13.58 28.92 5.45
CA GLU A 232 -14.68 29.82 5.06
C GLU A 232 -15.32 30.37 6.34
N GLU A 233 -14.65 31.36 6.93
CA GLU A 233 -15.35 32.43 7.63
C GLU A 233 -15.91 33.36 6.55
N LYS A 234 -17.25 33.42 6.45
CA LYS A 234 -17.97 34.61 6.01
C LYS A 234 -19.42 34.48 6.47
N CYS A 235 -19.67 35.00 7.66
CA CYS A 235 -21.00 35.29 8.16
C CYS A 235 -21.74 36.24 7.22
N ILE A 236 -23.00 35.90 6.98
CA ILE A 236 -24.01 36.70 6.30
C ILE A 236 -24.20 38.01 7.06
N LYS A 237 -24.12 39.14 6.35
CA LYS A 237 -24.56 40.45 6.82
C LYS A 237 -26.08 40.57 6.67
N GLN A 238 -26.75 41.04 7.71
CA GLN A 238 -27.83 42.06 7.75
C GLN A 238 -28.34 42.16 9.20
N GLU A 239 -27.93 43.20 9.94
CA GLU A 239 -28.64 44.48 10.19
C GLU A 239 -29.70 44.40 11.30
N ASN A 240 -29.37 44.90 12.51
CA ASN A 240 -30.06 46.04 13.15
C ASN A 240 -29.54 46.34 14.56
N GLY A 241 -29.48 47.64 14.88
CA GLY A 241 -29.56 48.18 16.25
C GLY A 241 -28.22 48.53 16.91
N GLY A 242 -27.86 49.82 16.90
CA GLY A 242 -26.67 50.33 17.58
C GLY A 242 -26.88 50.62 19.06
N GLU A 243 -25.77 50.74 19.79
CA GLU A 243 -25.56 51.82 20.74
C GLU A 243 -24.06 51.96 21.03
N GLU A 244 -23.65 53.22 21.07
CA GLU A 244 -22.30 53.74 21.22
C GLU A 244 -21.82 53.59 22.68
N LEU A 245 -20.50 53.56 22.92
CA LEU A 245 -19.79 54.38 23.91
C LEU A 245 -18.34 53.88 24.20
N ARG A 246 -17.38 54.71 23.75
CA ARG A 246 -16.13 55.17 24.42
C ARG A 246 -14.90 54.23 24.60
N ASN A 247 -13.87 54.49 23.77
CA ASN A 247 -12.50 54.98 24.10
C ASN A 247 -11.88 54.51 25.43
N MET A 248 -10.74 53.78 25.53
CA MET A 248 -9.32 54.07 25.17
C MET A 248 -8.43 53.09 26.03
N PRO A 249 -7.07 53.12 26.03
CA PRO A 249 -6.09 52.83 24.98
C PRO A 249 -5.21 51.59 25.30
N ARG A 250 -4.36 51.24 24.32
CA ARG A 250 -3.27 50.25 24.42
C ARG A 250 -2.27 50.57 25.54
N LYS A 251 -1.86 49.55 26.32
CA LYS A 251 -0.60 49.54 27.07
C LYS A 251 0.27 48.36 26.63
N LYS A 252 1.45 48.66 26.08
CA LYS A 252 2.62 47.77 26.11
C LYS A 252 3.19 47.74 27.52
N PRO A 253 3.89 46.66 27.89
CA PRO A 253 5.14 46.82 28.63
C PRO A 253 6.32 46.21 27.87
N GLN A 254 7.43 46.94 27.84
CA GLN A 254 8.79 46.43 27.62
C GLN A 254 9.37 45.98 28.96
N GLY A 255 10.36 45.08 28.92
CA GLY A 255 11.48 45.09 29.88
C GLY A 255 11.74 43.81 30.68
N GLU A 256 12.53 42.92 30.08
CA GLU A 256 13.65 42.13 30.67
C GLU A 256 13.52 41.43 32.03
N ALA A 257 13.70 40.10 32.03
CA ALA A 257 14.69 39.41 32.87
C ALA A 257 14.98 37.99 32.36
N LYS A 258 16.24 37.60 32.47
CA LYS A 258 16.85 36.34 32.03
C LYS A 258 16.45 35.19 32.96
N GLU A 259 16.14 34.00 32.43
CA GLU A 259 16.44 32.76 33.15
C GLU A 259 16.55 31.54 32.21
N SER A 260 17.74 30.94 32.21
CA SER A 260 18.10 29.72 31.51
C SER A 260 18.02 28.54 32.48
N PHE A 261 17.23 27.50 32.18
CA PHE A 261 17.31 26.24 32.92
C PHE A 261 17.16 24.99 32.03
N LYS A 262 18.34 24.47 31.67
CA LYS A 262 18.83 23.08 31.62
C LYS A 262 17.82 21.92 31.79
N ILE A 263 17.81 21.06 30.77
CA ILE A 263 17.21 19.71 30.74
C ILE A 263 18.02 18.79 31.68
N LYS A 264 17.32 18.01 32.52
CA LYS A 264 17.88 16.89 33.28
C LYS A 264 17.73 15.60 32.46
N GLU A 265 18.85 14.97 32.14
CA GLU A 265 18.94 13.54 31.86
C GLU A 265 19.30 12.85 33.17
N GLU A 266 18.53 11.85 33.59
CA GLU A 266 18.87 10.95 34.69
C GLU A 266 19.13 9.55 34.12
N ASP A 267 20.43 9.21 34.12
CA ASP A 267 21.06 7.99 34.61
C ASP A 267 20.40 6.61 34.40
N ASN A 268 21.08 5.79 33.59
CA ASN A 268 21.18 4.35 33.83
C ASN A 268 22.62 3.91 33.54
N MET A 269 23.36 3.56 34.60
CA MET A 269 24.80 3.28 34.61
C MET A 269 24.99 1.84 35.12
N GLU A 270 25.48 0.95 34.27
CA GLU A 270 26.05 -0.32 34.72
C GLU A 270 27.40 -0.54 34.03
N ALA A 271 28.38 -0.90 34.85
CA ALA A 271 29.80 -0.64 34.68
C ALA A 271 30.54 -1.75 33.92
N ILE A 272 31.59 -1.37 33.17
CA ILE A 272 32.67 -2.27 32.71
C ILE A 272 34.03 -1.56 32.93
N PRO A 273 35.04 -2.24 33.55
CA PRO A 273 36.25 -1.58 34.06
C PRO A 273 37.39 -1.39 33.04
N GLN A 274 38.27 -0.42 33.36
CA GLN A 274 39.38 0.08 32.54
C GLN A 274 40.66 -0.79 32.58
N LYS A 275 41.24 -0.96 31.38
CA LYS A 275 42.68 -0.91 30.97
C LYS A 275 43.77 -1.56 31.85
N LEU A 276 44.45 -2.55 31.26
CA LEU A 276 45.86 -2.85 31.53
C LEU A 276 46.72 -2.50 30.30
N ARG A 277 47.47 -1.39 30.35
CA ARG A 277 48.42 -0.97 29.30
C ARG A 277 49.83 -1.39 29.70
N LYS A 278 50.43 -2.34 28.96
CA LYS A 278 51.79 -2.87 29.16
C LYS A 278 52.85 -1.81 28.80
N LYS A 279 53.83 -1.60 29.69
CA LYS A 279 55.12 -0.92 29.44
C LYS A 279 56.16 -1.93 28.93
N ARG A 280 56.89 -1.62 27.85
CA ARG A 280 58.26 -2.12 27.54
C ARG A 280 58.98 -1.00 26.76
N LYS A 281 59.92 -0.31 27.41
CA LYS A 281 61.39 -0.51 27.43
C LYS A 281 62.06 -0.01 26.13
N THR A 282 62.62 1.18 26.23
CA THR A 282 63.68 1.73 25.36
C THR A 282 65.00 0.99 25.63
N ASN A 283 65.72 0.64 24.57
CA ASN A 283 67.12 0.22 24.61
C ASN A 283 67.94 1.23 23.79
N ASN A 284 69.11 1.58 24.32
CA ASN A 284 70.14 2.43 23.73
C ASN A 284 70.80 1.76 22.50
N LEU A 285 71.06 2.56 21.46
CA LEU A 285 72.41 2.85 20.93
C LEU A 285 72.35 4.12 20.08
#